data_AF-A0A090QM98-F1
#
_entry.id   AF-A0A090QM98-F1
#
_cell.length_a   1.000
_cell.length_b   1.000
_cell.length_c   1.000
_cell.angle_alpha   90.00
_cell.angle_beta   90.00
_cell.angle_gamma   90.00
#
_symmetry.space_group_name_H-M   'P 1'
#
loop_
_entity.id
_entity.type
_entity.pdbx_description
1 polymer ?
#
loop_
_entity_poly.entity_id
_entity_poly.type
_entity_poly.pdbx_seq_one_letter_code
_entity_poly.pdbx_strand_id
1 'polypeptide(L)'
;MGGTLLNHLKEHQLHSDIHPGDTLFYYTTCGWMMWNWQISGLASGASLVLYDGSPFYPNGQILWDIAEQANITQLGVSAKYLEA
;
A
#
# COMPACT_ATOMS: atom_id res chain seq x y z
N MET A 1 -0.99 22.29 4.16
CA MET A 1 -0.83 20.85 4.45
C MET A 1 -2.16 20.07 4.55
N GLY A 2 -3.32 20.70 4.80
CA GLY A 2 -4.61 19.96 4.84
C GLY A 2 -5.18 19.52 3.48
N GLY A 3 -4.92 20.27 2.39
CA GLY A 3 -5.47 19.97 1.06
C GLY A 3 -5.01 18.64 0.47
N THR A 4 -3.74 18.27 0.70
CA THR A 4 -3.18 16.99 0.24
C THR A 4 -3.86 15.81 0.94
N LEU A 5 -4.00 15.88 2.27
CA LEU A 5 -4.68 14.82 3.02
C LEU A 5 -6.14 14.69 2.59
N LEU A 6 -6.85 15.79 2.40
CA LEU A 6 -8.23 15.76 1.90
C LEU A 6 -8.32 15.12 0.51
N ASN A 7 -7.35 15.43 -0.37
CA ASN A 7 -7.30 14.82 -1.69
C ASN A 7 -7.01 13.30 -1.60
N HIS A 8 -6.10 12.87 -0.73
CA HIS A 8 -5.84 11.45 -0.49
C HIS A 8 -7.05 10.75 0.11
N LEU A 9 -7.79 11.35 1.04
CA LEU A 9 -9.02 10.78 1.58
C LEU A 9 -10.07 10.53 0.51
N LYS A 10 -10.26 11.52 -0.40
CA LYS A 10 -11.12 11.36 -1.58
C LYS A 10 -10.65 10.19 -2.45
N GLU A 11 -9.35 10.10 -2.75
CA GLU A 11 -8.80 9.00 -3.57
C GLU A 11 -8.94 7.64 -2.88
N HIS A 12 -8.67 7.56 -1.58
CA HIS A 12 -8.79 6.32 -0.81
C HIS A 12 -10.23 5.84 -0.77
N GLN A 13 -11.15 6.68 -0.29
CA GLN A 13 -12.51 6.25 0.02
C GLN A 13 -13.40 6.17 -1.21
N LEU A 14 -13.14 6.98 -2.26
CA LEU A 14 -14.01 7.04 -3.43
C LEU A 14 -13.42 6.37 -4.68
N HIS A 15 -12.10 6.43 -4.87
CA HIS A 15 -11.49 5.86 -6.08
C HIS A 15 -10.86 4.49 -5.86
N SER A 16 -10.43 4.21 -4.62
CA SER A 16 -9.70 2.99 -4.26
C SER A 16 -10.47 2.09 -3.31
N ASP A 17 -11.69 2.50 -2.92
CA ASP A 17 -12.61 1.74 -2.08
C ASP A 17 -12.00 1.29 -0.73
N ILE A 18 -11.15 2.14 -0.14
CA ILE A 18 -10.52 1.89 1.16
C ILE A 18 -11.49 2.26 2.27
N HIS A 19 -11.76 1.28 3.14
CA HIS A 19 -12.67 1.35 4.27
C HIS A 19 -11.93 1.18 5.61
N PRO A 20 -12.56 1.59 6.73
CA PRO A 20 -12.09 1.24 8.05
C PRO A 20 -11.97 -0.29 8.22
N GLY A 21 -10.82 -0.75 8.70
CA GLY A 21 -10.52 -2.17 8.87
C GLY A 21 -9.81 -2.84 7.69
N ASP A 22 -9.69 -2.15 6.54
CA ASP A 22 -8.87 -2.65 5.43
C ASP A 22 -7.38 -2.71 5.79
N THR A 23 -6.65 -3.58 5.10
CA THR A 23 -5.19 -3.69 5.21
C THR A 23 -4.54 -3.29 3.90
N LEU A 24 -3.87 -2.13 3.91
CA LEU A 24 -3.27 -1.50 2.74
C LEU A 24 -1.76 -1.72 2.69
N PHE A 25 -1.27 -2.23 1.56
CA PHE A 25 0.15 -2.39 1.27
C PHE A 25 0.51 -1.85 -0.10
N TYR A 26 1.39 -0.85 -0.14
CA TYR A 26 2.08 -0.46 -1.38
C TYR A 26 3.55 -0.82 -1.24
N TYR A 27 4.09 -1.62 -2.15
CA TYR A 27 5.53 -1.85 -2.23
C TYR A 27 6.22 -0.59 -2.77
N THR A 28 6.76 0.21 -1.87
CA THR A 28 7.31 1.52 -2.18
C THR A 28 8.38 1.93 -1.17
N THR A 29 9.28 2.83 -1.56
CA THR A 29 10.27 3.42 -0.65
C THR A 29 9.82 4.80 -0.19
N CYS A 30 10.35 5.30 0.94
CA CYS A 30 10.03 6.63 1.46
C CYS A 30 10.28 7.80 0.48
N GLY A 31 11.09 7.60 -0.57
CA GLY A 31 11.36 8.61 -1.59
C GLY A 31 10.27 8.78 -2.65
N TRP A 32 9.26 7.90 -2.72
CA TRP A 32 8.20 7.95 -3.72
C TRP A 32 6.90 8.54 -3.16
N MET A 33 6.10 9.15 -4.04
CA MET A 33 4.79 9.71 -3.68
C MET A 33 3.86 8.66 -3.06
N MET A 34 3.91 7.41 -3.55
CA MET A 34 3.05 6.33 -3.05
C MET A 34 3.26 6.02 -1.57
N TRP A 35 4.45 6.32 -1.01
CA TRP A 35 4.66 6.22 0.43
C TRP A 35 3.76 7.21 1.19
N ASN A 36 3.72 8.48 0.78
CA ASN A 36 2.87 9.49 1.41
C ASN A 36 1.37 9.18 1.24
N TRP A 37 1.00 8.68 0.06
CA TRP A 37 -0.35 8.21 -0.22
C TRP A 37 -0.74 7.07 0.72
N GLN A 38 0.08 6.01 0.81
CA GLN A 38 -0.16 4.87 1.71
C GLN A 38 -0.26 5.30 3.18
N ILE A 39 0.65 6.15 3.67
CA ILE A 39 0.62 6.65 5.06
C ILE A 39 -0.71 7.35 5.36
N SER A 40 -1.27 8.07 4.38
CA SER A 40 -2.57 8.74 4.54
C SER A 40 -3.74 7.76 4.67
N GLY A 41 -3.54 6.46 4.38
CA GLY A 41 -4.54 5.40 4.54
C GLY A 41 -4.99 5.21 5.99
N LEU A 42 -4.12 5.55 6.95
CA LEU A 42 -4.47 5.58 8.38
C LEU A 42 -5.63 6.55 8.65
N ALA A 43 -5.71 7.67 7.92
CA ALA A 43 -6.79 8.64 8.06
C ALA A 43 -8.13 8.11 7.49
N SER A 44 -8.10 7.07 6.65
CA SER A 44 -9.29 6.33 6.20
C SER A 44 -9.66 5.16 7.13
N GLY A 45 -8.90 4.94 8.22
CA GLY A 45 -9.14 3.84 9.16
C GLY A 45 -8.57 2.48 8.73
N ALA A 46 -7.72 2.46 7.70
CA ALA A 46 -7.02 1.25 7.27
C ALA A 46 -5.78 0.98 8.14
N SER A 47 -5.36 -0.29 8.20
CA SER A 47 -4.05 -0.71 8.71
C SER A 47 -3.03 -0.73 7.58
N LEU A 48 -1.77 -0.43 7.89
CA LEU A 48 -0.70 -0.41 6.89
C LEU A 48 0.27 -1.56 7.10
N VAL A 49 0.66 -2.21 6.02
CA VAL A 49 1.82 -3.10 5.99
C VAL A 49 3.00 -2.34 5.39
N LEU A 50 4.16 -2.41 6.05
CA LEU A 50 5.40 -1.81 5.58
C LEU A 50 6.43 -2.93 5.43
N TYR A 51 7.14 -2.93 4.31
CA TYR A 51 8.19 -3.90 4.03
C TYR A 51 9.44 -3.18 3.53
N ASP A 52 10.56 -3.40 4.20
CA ASP A 52 11.87 -2.88 3.84
C ASP A 52 12.74 -4.06 3.36
N GLY A 53 12.80 -4.24 2.05
CA GLY A 53 13.54 -5.34 1.45
C GLY A 53 13.36 -5.43 -0.06
N SER A 54 14.18 -6.27 -0.68
CA SER A 54 14.01 -6.65 -2.08
C SER A 54 12.74 -7.49 -2.24
N PRO A 55 11.96 -7.30 -3.32
CA PRO A 55 10.78 -8.12 -3.57
C PRO A 55 11.16 -9.46 -4.22
N PHE A 56 12.43 -9.62 -4.64
CA PHE A 56 12.95 -10.82 -5.30
C PHE A 56 13.77 -11.72 -4.38
N TYR A 57 14.09 -11.27 -3.17
CA TYR A 57 14.81 -12.07 -2.19
C TYR A 57 13.83 -12.60 -1.13
N PRO A 58 13.89 -13.90 -0.76
CA PRO A 58 14.83 -14.92 -1.25
C PRO A 58 14.44 -15.56 -2.58
N ASN A 59 13.17 -15.52 -2.99
CA ASN A 59 12.63 -16.33 -4.09
C ASN A 59 11.55 -15.63 -4.95
N GLY A 60 11.35 -14.31 -4.80
CA GLY A 60 10.32 -13.57 -5.53
C GLY A 60 8.88 -13.72 -5.03
N GLN A 61 8.63 -14.52 -3.99
CA GLN A 61 7.28 -14.73 -3.45
C GLN A 61 6.98 -13.88 -2.22
N ILE A 62 7.98 -13.20 -1.65
CA ILE A 62 7.86 -12.54 -0.36
C ILE A 62 6.70 -11.54 -0.27
N LEU A 63 6.39 -10.78 -1.33
CA LEU A 63 5.26 -9.84 -1.30
C LEU A 63 3.91 -10.56 -1.28
N TRP A 64 3.81 -11.74 -1.93
CA TRP A 64 2.63 -12.59 -1.90
C TRP A 64 2.47 -13.29 -0.55
N ASP A 65 3.57 -13.80 0.02
CA ASP A 65 3.60 -14.38 1.35
C ASP A 65 3.15 -13.36 2.41
N ILE A 66 3.63 -12.12 2.30
CA ILE A 66 3.20 -11.01 3.17
C ILE A 66 1.72 -10.69 2.95
N ALA A 67 1.25 -10.67 1.69
CA ALA A 67 -0.16 -10.43 1.37
C ALA A 67 -1.10 -11.44 2.04
N GLU A 68 -0.73 -12.72 2.00
CA GLU A 68 -1.47 -13.79 2.66
C GLU A 68 -1.41 -13.66 4.19
N GLN A 69 -0.21 -13.55 4.77
CA GLN A 69 -0.02 -13.53 6.23
C GLN A 69 -0.68 -12.33 6.91
N ALA A 70 -0.65 -11.17 6.26
CA ALA A 70 -1.19 -9.93 6.79
C ALA A 70 -2.65 -9.68 6.39
N ASN A 71 -3.29 -10.57 5.61
CA ASN A 71 -4.64 -10.39 5.07
C ASN A 71 -4.80 -9.04 4.34
N ILE A 72 -3.87 -8.73 3.43
CA ILE A 72 -3.90 -7.48 2.67
C ILE A 72 -5.14 -7.43 1.78
N THR A 73 -5.95 -6.38 1.92
CA THR A 73 -7.15 -6.14 1.11
C THR A 73 -6.86 -5.24 -0.09
N GLN A 74 -5.79 -4.44 -0.03
CA GLN A 74 -5.34 -3.57 -1.12
C GLN A 74 -3.82 -3.70 -1.31
N LEU A 75 -3.39 -4.33 -2.41
CA LEU A 75 -1.99 -4.53 -2.77
C LEU A 75 -1.58 -3.67 -3.96
N GLY A 76 -0.58 -2.81 -3.77
CA GLY A 76 0.01 -1.97 -4.81
C GLY A 76 1.45 -2.37 -5.13
N VAL A 77 1.71 -2.72 -6.39
CA VAL A 77 3.03 -3.08 -6.91
C VAL A 77 3.23 -2.48 -8.30
N SER A 78 4.48 -2.35 -8.74
CA SER A 78 4.78 -1.87 -10.10
C SER A 78 4.39 -2.92 -11.16
N ALA A 79 3.94 -2.48 -12.34
CA ALA A 79 3.66 -3.40 -13.45
C ALA A 79 4.86 -4.30 -13.80
N LYS A 80 6.08 -3.74 -13.75
CA LYS A 80 7.32 -4.48 -13.97
C LYS A 80 7.52 -5.64 -12.98
N TYR A 81 7.03 -5.52 -11.75
CA TYR A 81 7.06 -6.62 -10.78
C TYR A 81 6.10 -7.74 -11.17
N LEU A 82 4.96 -7.42 -11.79
CA LEU A 82 3.98 -8.42 -12.25
C LEU A 82 4.39 -9.10 -13.56
N GLU A 83 5.24 -8.47 -14.37
CA GLU A 83 5.79 -9.04 -15.60
C GLU A 83 6.97 -9.99 -15.36
N ALA A 84 7.59 -9.93 -14.19
CA ALA A 84 8.77 -10.72 -13.81
C ALA A 84 8.40 -12.15 -13.41
#